data_AF-G4SVY9-F1
#
_entry.id   AF-G4SVY9-F1
#
_cell.length_a   1.000
_cell.length_b   1.000
_cell.length_c   1.000
_cell.angle_alpha   90.00
_cell.angle_beta   90.00
_cell.angle_gamma   90.00
#
_symmetry.space_group_name_H-M   'P 1'
#
loop_
_entity.id
_entity.type
_entity.pdbx_description
1 polymer ?
#
loop_
_entity_poly.entity_id
_entity_poly.type
_entity_poly.pdbx_seq_one_letter_code
_entity_poly.pdbx_strand_id
1 'polypeptide(L)'
;MNLLLNYLSLCLFRQNPINLIPGPSFVMKNLAFYLVSGMIVEGLISDPVSGTLEVLMRTIMAFSFITVFLLTMKKWQFFKQVFTAIFVCENFIITLAIAAEVLDVVMVMRHVEYQEEISIGISVFLVIWYIAVISYIFRQVFLYTATPSVISAIAYFIASYGIPMLVMEL
;
A
#
# COMPACT_ATOMS: atom_id res chain seq x y z
N MET A 1 -12.03 5.31 20.48
CA MET A 1 -10.56 5.20 20.43
C MET A 1 -10.16 4.49 19.15
N ASN A 2 -9.20 5.07 18.45
CA ASN A 2 -9.29 5.37 17.02
C ASN A 2 -9.30 4.13 16.13
N LEU A 3 -10.36 3.96 15.32
CA LEU A 3 -10.46 2.94 14.26
C LEU A 3 -9.16 2.90 13.42
N LEU A 4 -8.58 4.07 13.17
CA LEU A 4 -7.30 4.27 12.49
C LEU A 4 -6.09 3.65 13.22
N LEU A 5 -6.03 3.72 14.55
CA LEU A 5 -4.99 3.03 15.35
C LEU A 5 -5.15 1.51 15.29
N ASN A 6 -6.39 1.01 15.23
CA ASN A 6 -6.64 -0.42 15.03
C ASN A 6 -6.20 -0.88 13.62
N TYR A 7 -6.41 -0.05 12.60
CA TYR A 7 -5.88 -0.31 11.26
C TYR A 7 -4.35 -0.18 11.19
N LEU A 8 -3.71 0.74 11.93
CA LEU A 8 -2.24 0.78 12.05
C LEU A 8 -1.68 -0.47 12.74
N SER A 9 -2.36 -0.94 13.78
CA SER A 9 -2.04 -2.18 14.47
C SER A 9 -2.14 -3.41 13.55
N LEU A 10 -3.03 -3.36 12.56
CA LEU A 10 -3.11 -4.37 11.49
C LEU A 10 -1.83 -4.39 10.63
N CYS A 11 -1.25 -3.23 10.30
CA CYS A 11 -0.01 -3.15 9.54
C CYS A 11 1.22 -3.66 10.34
N LEU A 12 1.07 -3.79 11.66
CA LEU A 12 2.02 -4.43 12.58
C LEU A 12 1.64 -5.88 12.93
N PHE A 13 0.74 -6.51 12.17
CA PHE A 13 0.29 -7.90 12.36
C PHE A 13 -0.42 -8.19 13.69
N ARG A 14 -0.86 -7.16 14.42
CA ARG A 14 -1.42 -7.32 15.78
C ARG A 14 -2.94 -7.48 15.81
N GLN A 15 -3.64 -7.16 14.73
CA GLN A 15 -5.10 -7.19 14.69
C GLN A 15 -5.65 -8.00 13.52
N ASN A 16 -6.92 -8.39 13.59
CA ASN A 16 -7.58 -9.18 12.52
C ASN A 16 -8.45 -8.27 11.65
N PRO A 17 -8.27 -8.26 10.32
CA PRO A 17 -8.98 -7.35 9.41
C PRO A 17 -10.49 -7.60 9.40
N ILE A 18 -10.93 -8.84 9.66
CA ILE A 18 -12.35 -9.23 9.71
C ILE A 18 -13.12 -8.50 10.83
N ASN A 19 -12.44 -8.17 11.92
CA ASN A 19 -13.06 -7.52 13.08
C ASN A 19 -13.17 -6.00 12.92
N LEU A 20 -12.56 -5.42 11.89
CA LEU A 20 -12.64 -4.00 11.61
C LEU A 20 -13.75 -3.76 10.58
N ILE A 21 -14.87 -3.22 11.03
CA ILE A 21 -15.99 -2.83 10.16
C ILE A 21 -15.87 -1.32 9.90
N PRO A 22 -15.41 -0.88 8.71
CA PRO A 22 -15.32 0.53 8.40
C PRO A 22 -16.70 1.10 8.05
N GLY A 23 -16.99 2.30 8.56
CA GLY A 23 -18.12 3.10 8.08
C GLY A 23 -17.84 3.65 6.66
N PRO A 24 -18.87 3.87 5.83
CA PRO A 24 -18.69 4.34 4.44
C PRO A 24 -17.96 5.68 4.34
N SER A 25 -18.19 6.59 5.30
CA SER A 25 -17.49 7.87 5.37
C SER A 25 -15.98 7.69 5.64
N PHE A 26 -15.58 6.68 6.40
CA PHE A 26 -14.17 6.40 6.69
C PHE A 26 -13.45 5.89 5.44
N VAL A 27 -14.10 5.02 4.65
CA VAL A 27 -13.53 4.50 3.39
C VAL A 27 -13.25 5.65 2.41
N MET A 28 -14.22 6.54 2.20
CA MET A 28 -14.07 7.67 1.27
C MET A 28 -13.00 8.66 1.75
N LYS A 29 -12.93 8.93 3.06
CA LYS A 29 -11.88 9.80 3.61
C LYS A 29 -10.49 9.19 3.45
N ASN A 30 -10.35 7.89 3.65
CA ASN A 30 -9.07 7.20 3.49
C ASN A 30 -8.61 7.16 2.02
N LEU A 31 -9.55 6.92 1.09
CA LEU A 31 -9.28 6.96 -0.34
C LEU A 31 -8.94 8.38 -0.81
N ALA A 32 -9.67 9.39 -0.35
CA ALA A 32 -9.37 10.79 -0.66
C ALA A 32 -8.02 11.21 -0.11
N PHE A 33 -7.68 10.81 1.13
CA PHE A 33 -6.37 11.05 1.71
C PHE A 33 -5.27 10.38 0.89
N TYR A 34 -5.45 9.12 0.49
CA TYR A 34 -4.52 8.39 -0.35
C TYR A 34 -4.28 9.08 -1.70
N LEU A 35 -5.36 9.45 -2.40
CA LEU A 35 -5.25 10.12 -3.70
C LEU A 35 -4.58 11.49 -3.58
N VAL A 36 -5.00 12.32 -2.63
CA VAL A 36 -4.44 13.67 -2.46
C VAL A 36 -2.98 13.61 -2.03
N SER A 37 -2.64 12.76 -1.05
CA SER A 37 -1.25 12.62 -0.60
C SER A 37 -0.37 12.03 -1.68
N GLY A 38 -0.83 10.99 -2.38
CA GLY A 38 -0.12 10.38 -3.50
C GLY A 38 0.15 11.39 -4.62
N MET A 39 -0.85 12.15 -5.06
CA MET A 39 -0.69 13.14 -6.13
C MET A 39 0.30 14.25 -5.73
N ILE A 40 0.28 14.70 -4.47
CA ILE A 40 1.22 15.70 -3.99
C ILE A 40 2.65 15.14 -4.00
N VAL A 41 2.85 13.92 -3.51
CA VAL A 41 4.18 13.31 -3.39
C VAL A 41 4.76 12.97 -4.75
N GLU A 42 4.01 12.24 -5.57
CA GLU A 42 4.47 11.84 -6.90
C GLU A 42 4.60 13.05 -7.83
N GLY A 43 3.77 14.09 -7.65
CA GLY A 43 3.90 15.36 -8.36
C GLY A 43 5.03 16.28 -7.84
N LEU A 44 5.63 15.96 -6.69
CA LEU A 44 6.86 16.60 -6.21
C LEU A 44 8.12 15.87 -6.70
N ILE A 45 8.03 14.55 -6.90
CA ILE A 45 9.12 13.72 -7.41
C ILE A 45 9.21 13.80 -8.94
N SER A 46 8.07 13.86 -9.62
CA SER A 46 7.95 13.86 -11.09
C SER A 46 7.10 15.03 -11.58
N ASP A 47 6.93 15.15 -12.91
CA ASP A 47 5.98 16.11 -13.48
C ASP A 47 4.58 15.87 -12.89
N PRO A 48 3.86 16.94 -12.46
CA PRO A 48 2.57 16.80 -11.75
C PRO A 48 1.53 15.98 -12.51
N VAL A 49 1.59 16.02 -13.84
CA VAL A 49 0.69 15.26 -14.73
C VAL A 49 1.01 13.78 -14.68
N SER A 50 2.29 13.41 -14.80
CA SER A 50 2.77 12.03 -14.76
C SER A 50 2.53 11.41 -13.38
N GLY A 51 2.91 12.10 -12.30
CA GLY A 51 2.68 11.63 -10.93
C GLY A 51 1.19 11.46 -10.58
N THR A 52 0.32 12.35 -11.07
CA THR A 52 -1.13 12.19 -10.87
C THR A 52 -1.67 10.95 -11.61
N LEU A 53 -1.19 10.70 -12.82
CA LEU A 53 -1.61 9.57 -13.63
C LEU A 53 -1.15 8.24 -13.02
N GLU A 54 0.08 8.20 -12.49
CA GLU A 54 0.61 7.06 -11.75
C GLU A 54 -0.30 6.66 -10.58
N VAL A 55 -0.62 7.62 -9.72
CA VAL A 55 -1.42 7.39 -8.50
C VAL A 55 -2.82 6.92 -8.86
N LEU A 56 -3.44 7.54 -9.89
CA LEU A 56 -4.76 7.13 -10.38
C LEU A 56 -4.73 5.71 -10.94
N MET A 57 -3.73 5.37 -11.75
CA MET A 57 -3.61 4.05 -12.34
C MET A 57 -3.39 2.98 -11.27
N ARG A 58 -2.49 3.23 -10.30
CA ARG A 58 -2.26 2.38 -9.13
C ARG A 58 -3.55 2.12 -8.36
N THR A 59 -4.35 3.16 -8.14
CA THR A 59 -5.65 3.08 -7.46
C THR A 59 -6.65 2.22 -8.25
N ILE A 60 -6.78 2.45 -9.55
CA ILE A 60 -7.71 1.72 -10.43
C ILE A 60 -7.33 0.23 -10.49
N MET A 61 -6.03 -0.06 -10.62
CA MET A 61 -5.51 -1.42 -10.64
C MET A 61 -5.69 -2.13 -9.30
N ALA A 62 -5.42 -1.45 -8.18
CA ALA A 62 -5.68 -2.00 -6.86
C ALA A 62 -7.18 -2.31 -6.66
N PHE A 63 -8.06 -1.39 -7.04
CA PHE A 63 -9.51 -1.57 -6.92
C PHE A 63 -10.01 -2.73 -7.78
N SER A 64 -9.58 -2.80 -9.04
CA SER A 64 -9.98 -3.86 -9.96
C SER A 64 -9.47 -5.23 -9.50
N PHE A 65 -8.22 -5.32 -9.04
CA PHE A 65 -7.65 -6.56 -8.52
C PHE A 65 -8.40 -7.06 -7.29
N ILE A 66 -8.62 -6.20 -6.28
CA ILE A 66 -9.35 -6.57 -5.06
C ILE A 66 -10.78 -6.99 -5.39
N THR A 67 -11.44 -6.29 -6.32
CA THR A 67 -12.80 -6.59 -6.79
C THR A 67 -12.86 -7.98 -7.43
N VAL A 68 -12.00 -8.24 -8.43
CA VAL A 68 -11.95 -9.53 -9.13
C VAL A 68 -11.61 -10.65 -8.15
N PHE A 69 -10.60 -10.44 -7.30
CA PHE A 69 -10.14 -11.44 -6.34
C PHE A 69 -11.24 -11.82 -5.34
N LEU A 70 -11.98 -10.86 -4.79
CA LEU A 70 -13.07 -11.13 -3.86
C LEU A 70 -14.30 -11.78 -4.53
N LEU A 71 -14.56 -11.45 -5.80
CA LEU A 71 -15.63 -12.09 -6.59
C LEU A 71 -15.31 -13.56 -6.86
N THR A 72 -14.09 -13.88 -7.29
CA THR A 72 -13.63 -15.26 -7.51
C THR A 72 -13.76 -16.10 -6.24
N MET A 73 -13.47 -15.48 -5.09
CA MET A 73 -13.53 -16.13 -3.79
C MET A 73 -14.92 -16.17 -3.15
N LYS A 74 -15.95 -15.58 -3.80
CA LYS A 74 -17.33 -15.48 -3.28
C LYS A 74 -17.44 -14.82 -1.89
N LYS A 75 -16.51 -13.91 -1.56
CA LYS A 75 -16.39 -13.26 -0.24
C LYS A 75 -16.68 -11.76 -0.30
N TRP A 76 -17.61 -11.35 -1.17
CA TRP A 76 -17.96 -9.95 -1.44
C TRP A 76 -18.31 -9.12 -0.18
N GLN A 77 -18.85 -9.76 0.85
CA GLN A 77 -19.20 -9.11 2.12
C GLN A 77 -18.00 -8.42 2.80
N PHE A 78 -16.78 -8.92 2.57
CA PHE A 78 -15.56 -8.38 3.17
C PHE A 78 -14.91 -7.26 2.34
N PHE A 79 -15.49 -6.88 1.19
CA PHE A 79 -14.92 -5.88 0.29
C PHE A 79 -14.51 -4.59 0.99
N LYS A 80 -15.44 -3.98 1.74
CA LYS A 80 -15.17 -2.72 2.44
C LYS A 80 -14.04 -2.85 3.46
N GLN A 81 -13.95 -3.99 4.15
CA GLN A 81 -12.96 -4.23 5.20
C GLN A 81 -11.56 -4.43 4.59
N VAL A 82 -11.46 -5.29 3.57
CA VAL A 82 -10.20 -5.57 2.86
C VAL A 82 -9.70 -4.32 2.17
N PHE A 83 -10.56 -3.62 1.43
CA PHE A 83 -10.19 -2.41 0.72
C PHE A 83 -9.67 -1.33 1.67
N THR A 84 -10.38 -1.09 2.78
CA THR A 84 -9.95 -0.11 3.78
C THR A 84 -8.65 -0.53 4.46
N ALA A 85 -8.51 -1.80 4.82
CA ALA A 85 -7.31 -2.34 5.45
C ALA A 85 -6.06 -2.13 4.58
N ILE A 86 -6.17 -2.48 3.29
CA ILE A 86 -5.09 -2.33 2.32
C ILE A 86 -4.72 -0.85 2.17
N PHE A 87 -5.68 0.03 1.88
CA PHE A 87 -5.38 1.46 1.68
C PHE A 87 -4.85 2.15 2.94
N VAL A 88 -5.30 1.79 4.15
CA VAL A 88 -4.71 2.36 5.37
C VAL A 88 -3.26 1.90 5.53
N CYS A 89 -2.96 0.63 5.29
CA CYS A 89 -1.58 0.15 5.38
C CYS A 89 -0.70 0.72 4.26
N GLU A 90 -1.25 0.95 3.08
CA GLU A 90 -0.57 1.61 1.99
C GLU A 90 -0.23 3.06 2.34
N ASN A 91 -1.19 3.84 2.87
CA ASN A 91 -0.94 5.18 3.39
C ASN A 91 0.16 5.20 4.46
N PHE A 92 0.18 4.20 5.35
CA PHE A 92 1.21 4.08 6.37
C PHE A 92 2.60 3.81 5.77
N ILE A 93 2.71 2.87 4.83
CA ILE A 93 3.98 2.54 4.16
C ILE A 93 4.47 3.71 3.30
N ILE A 94 3.59 4.40 2.56
CA ILE A 94 3.94 5.60 1.78
C ILE A 94 4.47 6.71 2.70
N THR A 95 3.85 6.92 3.86
CA THR A 95 4.34 7.91 4.83
C THR A 95 5.76 7.58 5.32
N LEU A 96 6.04 6.29 5.54
CA LEU A 96 7.39 5.82 5.89
C LEU A 96 8.38 5.96 4.72
N ALA A 97 7.93 5.72 3.48
CA ALA A 97 8.77 5.91 2.30
C ALA A 97 9.16 7.38 2.12
N ILE A 98 8.22 8.32 2.27
CA ILE A 98 8.53 9.77 2.24
C ILE A 98 9.55 10.13 3.32
N ALA A 99 9.40 9.58 4.53
CA ALA A 99 10.38 9.80 5.60
C ALA A 99 11.76 9.23 5.25
N ALA A 100 11.83 8.11 4.53
CA ALA A 100 13.08 7.53 4.03
C ALA A 100 13.74 8.42 2.97
N GLU A 101 12.98 8.97 2.03
CA GLU A 101 13.47 9.93 1.03
C GLU A 101 14.00 11.22 1.67
N VAL A 102 13.29 11.76 2.67
CA VAL A 102 13.77 12.93 3.43
C VAL A 102 15.06 12.59 4.18
N LEU A 103 15.17 11.39 4.74
CA LEU A 103 16.39 10.93 5.40
C LEU A 103 17.55 10.83 4.40
N ASP A 104 17.30 10.32 3.19
CA ASP A 104 18.28 10.26 2.10
C ASP A 104 18.83 11.65 1.77
N VAL A 105 17.95 12.62 1.53
CA VAL A 105 18.34 14.03 1.27
C VAL A 105 19.18 14.62 2.41
N VAL A 106 18.87 14.30 3.66
CA VAL A 106 19.67 14.74 4.82
C VAL A 106 21.05 14.05 4.85
N MET A 107 21.12 12.76 4.49
CA MET A 107 22.38 12.02 4.40
C MET A 107 23.28 12.55 3.27
N VAL A 108 22.71 12.94 2.12
CA VAL A 108 23.42 13.65 1.03
C VAL A 108 24.07 14.92 1.57
N MET A 109 23.29 15.75 2.26
CA MET A 109 23.78 17.01 2.82
C MET A 109 24.92 16.81 3.82
N ARG A 110 24.95 15.68 4.53
CA ARG A 110 25.98 15.34 5.52
C ARG A 110 27.16 14.52 4.98
N HIS A 111 27.16 14.20 3.67
CA HIS A 111 28.22 13.44 2.99
C HIS A 111 28.54 12.10 3.68
N VAL A 112 27.49 11.31 3.95
CA VAL A 112 27.65 9.95 4.50
C VAL A 112 28.08 8.99 3.39
N GLU A 113 29.20 8.28 3.55
CA GLU A 113 29.74 7.35 2.53
C GLU A 113 28.78 6.21 2.13
N TYR A 114 27.97 5.70 3.06
CA TYR A 114 27.08 4.55 2.83
C TYR A 114 25.62 4.94 2.52
N GLN A 115 25.37 6.17 2.05
CA GLN A 115 24.01 6.66 1.85
C GLN A 115 23.18 5.77 0.90
N GLU A 116 23.74 5.43 -0.26
CA GLU A 116 23.02 4.69 -1.31
C GLU A 116 22.60 3.29 -0.84
N GLU A 117 23.50 2.58 -0.15
CA GLU A 117 23.21 1.26 0.43
C GLU A 117 22.12 1.34 1.50
N ILE A 118 22.12 2.39 2.34
CA ILE A 118 21.11 2.60 3.38
C ILE A 118 19.75 2.90 2.74
N SER A 119 19.70 3.79 1.75
CA SER A 119 18.47 4.16 1.06
C SER A 119 17.83 2.96 0.35
N ILE A 120 18.63 2.21 -0.43
CA ILE A 120 18.17 0.98 -1.10
C ILE A 120 17.72 -0.05 -0.07
N GLY A 121 18.46 -0.23 1.03
CA GLY A 121 18.12 -1.16 2.10
C GLY A 121 16.76 -0.85 2.74
N ILE A 122 16.48 0.42 3.03
CA ILE A 122 15.20 0.86 3.58
C ILE A 122 14.06 0.63 2.58
N SER A 123 14.27 0.97 1.30
CA SER A 123 13.27 0.78 0.25
C SER A 123 12.91 -0.70 0.06
N VAL A 124 13.90 -1.60 -0.02
CA VAL A 124 13.68 -3.05 -0.10
C VAL A 124 12.95 -3.57 1.15
N PHE A 125 13.33 -3.11 2.33
CA PHE A 125 12.66 -3.48 3.58
C PHE A 125 11.18 -3.06 3.58
N LEU A 126 10.86 -1.84 3.13
CA LEU A 126 9.49 -1.35 3.05
C LEU A 126 8.63 -2.16 2.07
N VAL A 127 9.20 -2.54 0.92
CA VAL A 127 8.50 -3.41 -0.07
C VAL A 127 8.22 -4.79 0.52
N ILE A 128 9.21 -5.42 1.15
CA ILE A 128 9.04 -6.74 1.80
C ILE A 128 7.99 -6.65 2.91
N TRP A 129 8.03 -5.59 3.71
CA TRP A 129 7.05 -5.37 4.77
C TRP A 129 5.65 -5.17 4.20
N TYR A 130 5.49 -4.39 3.13
CA TYR A 130 4.21 -4.23 2.45
C TYR A 130 3.64 -5.58 1.97
N ILE A 131 4.43 -6.38 1.26
CA ILE A 131 4.02 -7.72 0.80
C ILE A 131 3.62 -8.60 1.98
N ALA A 132 4.35 -8.55 3.08
CA ALA A 132 4.02 -9.29 4.29
C ALA A 132 2.66 -8.85 4.88
N VAL A 133 2.39 -7.54 4.95
CA VAL A 133 1.11 -7.00 5.45
C VAL A 133 -0.05 -7.43 4.56
N ILE A 134 0.07 -7.31 3.25
CA ILE A 134 -0.99 -7.73 2.31
C ILE A 134 -1.21 -9.24 2.39
N SER A 135 -0.15 -10.04 2.45
CA SER A 135 -0.24 -11.49 2.62
C SER A 135 -0.96 -11.84 3.92
N TYR A 136 -0.68 -11.14 5.01
CA TYR A 136 -1.39 -11.33 6.28
C TYR A 136 -2.88 -10.97 6.18
N ILE A 137 -3.23 -9.85 5.52
CA ILE A 137 -4.64 -9.46 5.29
C ILE A 137 -5.37 -10.55 4.52
N PHE A 138 -4.80 -11.03 3.41
CA PHE A 138 -5.39 -12.11 2.61
C PHE A 138 -5.48 -13.41 3.39
N ARG A 139 -4.45 -13.78 4.15
CA ARG A 139 -4.46 -14.97 5.01
C ARG A 139 -5.64 -14.94 5.98
N GLN A 140 -5.86 -13.82 6.65
CA GLN A 140 -6.93 -13.69 7.64
C GLN A 140 -8.32 -13.71 6.99
N VAL A 141 -8.51 -12.96 5.90
CA VAL A 141 -9.83 -12.84 5.23
C VAL A 141 -10.27 -14.15 4.58
N PHE A 142 -9.33 -14.87 3.97
CA PHE A 142 -9.63 -16.07 3.19
C PHE A 142 -9.36 -17.38 3.95
N LEU A 143 -8.89 -17.30 5.19
CA LEU A 143 -8.45 -18.46 5.99
C LEU A 143 -7.45 -19.34 5.23
N TYR A 144 -6.62 -18.71 4.41
CA TYR A 144 -5.64 -19.36 3.56
C TYR A 144 -4.45 -19.90 4.36
N THR A 145 -3.79 -20.92 3.82
CA THR A 145 -2.42 -21.30 4.25
C THR A 145 -1.44 -20.21 3.81
N ALA A 146 -0.25 -20.16 4.42
CA ALA A 146 0.70 -19.05 4.20
C ALA A 146 1.16 -18.93 2.73
N THR A 147 1.24 -20.03 1.99
CA THR A 147 1.73 -20.05 0.60
C THR A 147 0.80 -19.30 -0.37
N PRO A 148 -0.50 -19.63 -0.49
CA PRO A 148 -1.40 -18.92 -1.40
C PRO A 148 -1.58 -17.44 -1.05
N SER A 149 -1.48 -17.06 0.24
CA SER A 149 -1.59 -15.65 0.63
C SER A 149 -0.39 -14.81 0.19
N VAL A 150 0.82 -15.38 0.23
CA VAL A 150 2.03 -14.73 -0.28
C VAL A 150 1.96 -14.61 -1.80
N ILE A 151 1.55 -15.66 -2.51
CA ILE A 151 1.42 -15.63 -3.97
C ILE A 151 0.41 -14.56 -4.39
N SER A 152 -0.74 -14.47 -3.73
CA SER A 152 -1.74 -13.45 -4.06
C SER A 152 -1.28 -12.03 -3.69
N ALA A 153 -0.50 -11.86 -2.62
CA ALA A 153 0.09 -10.58 -2.26
C ALA A 153 1.13 -10.11 -3.28
N ILE A 154 1.98 -11.01 -3.77
CA ILE A 154 2.95 -10.72 -4.84
C ILE A 154 2.22 -10.38 -6.13
N ALA A 155 1.21 -11.16 -6.51
CA ALA A 155 0.39 -10.88 -7.69
C ALA A 155 -0.30 -9.51 -7.61
N TYR A 156 -0.83 -9.16 -6.43
CA TYR A 156 -1.41 -7.85 -6.16
C TYR A 156 -0.35 -6.74 -6.29
N PHE A 157 0.83 -6.92 -5.70
CA PHE A 157 1.92 -5.94 -5.81
C PHE A 157 2.34 -5.70 -7.26
N ILE A 158 2.54 -6.76 -8.04
CA ILE A 158 2.89 -6.64 -9.47
C ILE A 158 1.77 -5.95 -10.25
N ALA A 159 0.51 -6.30 -9.98
CA ALA A 159 -0.62 -5.70 -10.68
C ALA A 159 -0.81 -4.20 -10.34
N SER A 160 -0.60 -3.82 -9.08
CA SER A 160 -0.81 -2.45 -8.62
C SER A 160 0.38 -1.53 -8.83
N TYR A 161 1.61 -2.03 -8.75
CA TYR A 161 2.84 -1.22 -8.87
C TYR A 161 3.62 -1.53 -10.14
N GLY A 162 3.79 -2.82 -10.46
CA GLY A 162 4.57 -3.23 -11.63
C GLY A 162 3.94 -2.81 -12.96
N ILE A 163 2.63 -3.00 -13.13
CA ILE A 163 1.95 -2.64 -14.39
C ILE A 163 1.96 -1.12 -14.64
N PRO A 164 1.59 -0.25 -13.68
CA PRO A 164 1.65 1.19 -13.91
C PRO A 164 3.07 1.68 -14.24
N MET A 165 4.08 1.17 -13.54
CA MET A 165 5.48 1.51 -13.81
C MET A 165 5.89 1.16 -15.25
N LEU A 166 5.57 -0.06 -15.70
CA LEU A 166 5.85 -0.50 -17.08
C LEU A 166 5.12 0.33 -18.14
N VAL A 167 3.92 0.84 -17.83
CA VAL A 167 3.13 1.66 -18.77
C VAL A 167 3.64 3.09 -18.85
N MET A 168 4.27 3.61 -17.80
CA MET A 168 4.83 4.96 -17.81
C MET A 168 6.24 5.03 -18.43
N GLU A 169 6.96 3.91 -18.48
CA GLU A 169 8.25 3.81 -19.15
C GLU A 169 8.16 3.51 -20.66
N LEU A 170 6.95 3.27 -21.19
CA LEU A 170 6.69 2.88 -22.59
C LEU A 170 6.25 4.06 -23.47
#